data_AF-A0A3N7YUB4-F1
#
_entry.id   AF-A0A3N7YUB4-F1
#
_cell.length_a   1.000
_cell.length_b   1.000
_cell.length_c   1.000
_cell.angle_alpha   90.00
_cell.angle_beta   90.00
_cell.angle_gamma   90.00
#
_symmetry.space_group_name_H-M   'P 1'
#
loop_
_entity.id
_entity.type
_entity.pdbx_description
1 polymer ?
#
loop_
_entity_poly.entity_id
_entity_poly.type
_entity_poly.pdbx_seq_one_letter_code
_entity_poly.pdbx_strand_id
1 'polypeptide(L)'
;NGNDIYLTQGTDQVKLDGMADGSGKTGVGQVQFADGTVWTAAQVNTMARTFVGTSGDDTLNGTTGNDVFDGKGGSDIEYGRGGSDTYTVDAGSGLLTVVNGSSSNNTAAGNLLINDLNPDNLWLKQVGSDLQVDVMGSNTSATIQNWFSNAYSRLAEITVSGGTAGNMAIDSQIDQLVQAMATFSANNSGFDPTSSANPTITDSTLLATVNSVWHQNP
;
A
#
# COMPACT_ATOMS: atom_id res chain seq x y z
N ASN A 1 11.30 -17.92 7.61
CA ASN A 1 11.20 -18.84 6.45
C ASN A 1 10.59 -20.15 6.90
N GLY A 2 9.47 -20.57 6.31
CA GLY A 2 8.84 -21.85 6.61
C GLY A 2 7.62 -21.79 7.52
N ASN A 3 6.83 -20.71 7.50
CA ASN A 3 5.63 -20.52 8.32
C ASN A 3 5.86 -20.41 9.84
N ASP A 4 7.10 -20.46 10.32
CA ASP A 4 7.41 -20.23 11.73
C ASP A 4 7.35 -18.73 12.09
N ILE A 5 6.82 -18.42 13.28
CA ILE A 5 6.91 -17.09 13.89
C ILE A 5 7.91 -17.13 15.05
N TYR A 6 8.76 -16.12 15.17
CA TYR A 6 9.74 -16.04 16.24
C TYR A 6 9.39 -14.87 17.16
N LEU A 7 9.09 -15.18 18.42
CA LEU A 7 9.02 -14.17 19.47
C LEU A 7 10.44 -13.91 19.96
N THR A 8 10.87 -12.65 19.99
CA THR A 8 12.23 -12.29 20.38
C THR A 8 12.23 -11.29 21.53
N GLN A 9 13.17 -11.45 22.45
CA GLN A 9 13.42 -10.52 23.54
C GLN A 9 14.94 -10.45 23.79
N GLY A 10 15.58 -9.38 23.34
CA GLY A 10 17.04 -9.29 23.39
C GLY A 10 17.70 -10.43 22.59
N THR A 11 18.46 -11.28 23.26
CA THR A 11 19.08 -12.47 22.66
C THR A 11 18.19 -13.72 22.70
N ASP A 12 17.09 -13.67 23.45
CA ASP A 12 16.20 -14.81 23.61
C ASP A 12 15.23 -14.90 22.45
N GLN A 13 14.93 -16.13 22.03
CA GLN A 13 14.02 -16.41 20.93
C GLN A 13 13.18 -17.64 21.24
N VAL A 14 11.87 -17.52 21.01
CA VAL A 14 10.92 -18.63 21.02
C VAL A 14 10.38 -18.81 19.62
N LYS A 15 10.55 -20.02 19.06
CA LYS A 15 10.00 -20.40 17.76
C LYS A 15 8.61 -20.99 17.92
N LEU A 16 7.62 -20.38 17.30
CA LEU A 16 6.26 -20.89 17.14
C LEU A 16 6.19 -21.62 15.80
N ASP A 17 6.36 -22.95 15.87
CA ASP A 17 6.46 -23.82 14.69
C ASP A 17 5.14 -23.85 13.89
N GLY A 18 5.22 -23.51 12.60
CA GLY A 18 4.09 -23.49 11.68
C GLY A 18 3.03 -22.40 11.93
N MET A 19 3.25 -21.47 12.86
CA MET A 19 2.25 -20.49 13.30
C MET A 19 1.56 -19.70 12.17
N ALA A 20 2.31 -19.37 11.11
CA ALA A 20 1.89 -18.59 9.95
C ALA A 20 1.41 -19.44 8.76
N ASP A 21 1.13 -20.74 8.96
CA ASP A 21 0.75 -21.67 7.88
C ASP A 21 -0.67 -21.49 7.34
N GLY A 22 -1.51 -20.73 8.07
CA GLY A 22 -2.91 -20.47 7.72
C GLY A 22 -3.85 -21.68 7.82
N SER A 23 -3.36 -22.86 8.21
CA SER A 23 -4.14 -24.09 8.30
C SER A 23 -4.91 -24.21 9.63
N GLY A 24 -4.43 -23.50 10.66
CA GLY A 24 -4.94 -23.61 12.03
C GLY A 24 -4.62 -24.95 12.70
N LYS A 25 -3.81 -25.81 12.07
CA LYS A 25 -3.44 -27.14 12.57
C LYS A 25 -2.10 -27.14 13.31
N THR A 26 -1.29 -26.10 13.13
CA THR A 26 0.02 -25.93 13.75
C THR A 26 0.07 -24.60 14.51
N GLY A 27 1.18 -24.33 15.20
CA GLY A 27 1.30 -23.16 16.07
C GLY A 27 0.63 -23.31 17.43
N VAL A 28 0.42 -22.17 18.10
CA VAL A 28 -0.18 -22.08 19.45
C VAL A 28 -1.48 -21.30 19.39
N GLY A 29 -2.46 -21.65 20.23
CA GLY A 29 -3.74 -20.94 20.30
C GLY A 29 -3.64 -19.53 20.90
N GLN A 30 -2.69 -19.33 21.81
CA GLN A 30 -2.38 -18.04 22.42
C GLN A 30 -0.96 -18.02 22.99
N VAL A 31 -0.44 -16.83 23.20
CA VAL A 31 0.77 -16.53 23.98
C VAL A 31 0.34 -15.73 25.20
N GLN A 32 0.60 -16.24 26.40
CA GLN A 32 0.29 -15.55 27.65
C GLN A 32 1.58 -15.15 28.35
N PHE A 33 1.68 -13.88 28.70
CA PHE A 33 2.82 -13.29 29.41
C PHE A 33 2.59 -13.30 30.91
N ALA A 34 3.67 -13.17 31.69
CA ALA A 34 3.63 -13.22 33.14
C ALA A 34 2.86 -12.05 33.79
N ASP A 35 2.73 -10.92 33.08
CA ASP A 35 1.95 -9.76 33.49
C ASP A 35 0.43 -9.92 33.27
N GLY A 36 0.00 -11.04 32.69
CA GLY A 36 -1.39 -11.32 32.36
C GLY A 36 -1.81 -10.91 30.95
N THR A 37 -0.92 -10.29 30.16
CA THR A 37 -1.17 -10.00 28.74
C THR A 37 -1.36 -11.31 27.97
N VAL A 38 -2.38 -11.36 27.10
CA VAL A 38 -2.64 -12.51 26.24
C VAL A 38 -2.69 -12.05 24.79
N TRP A 39 -1.90 -12.69 23.93
CA TRP A 39 -2.02 -12.58 22.49
C TRP A 39 -2.68 -13.83 21.94
N THR A 40 -3.80 -13.65 21.24
CA THR A 40 -4.47 -14.71 20.49
C THR A 40 -3.61 -15.13 19.29
N ALA A 41 -3.85 -16.33 18.77
CA ALA A 41 -3.20 -16.79 17.54
C ALA A 41 -3.37 -15.82 16.37
N ALA A 42 -4.55 -15.21 16.26
CA ALA A 42 -4.84 -14.21 15.23
C ALA A 42 -3.94 -12.96 15.40
N GLN A 43 -3.82 -12.43 16.62
CA GLN A 43 -2.96 -11.28 16.90
C GLN A 43 -1.49 -11.56 16.60
N VAL A 44 -0.98 -12.74 16.99
CA VAL A 44 0.40 -13.14 16.69
C VAL A 44 0.65 -13.20 15.18
N ASN A 45 -0.30 -13.77 14.42
CA ASN A 45 -0.21 -13.79 12.97
C ASN A 45 -0.27 -12.39 12.36
N THR A 46 -1.18 -11.52 12.81
CA THR A 46 -1.25 -10.13 12.35
C THR A 46 0.05 -9.39 12.61
N MET A 47 0.62 -9.49 13.81
CA MET A 47 1.88 -8.84 14.16
C MET A 47 3.04 -9.34 13.29
N ALA A 48 3.10 -10.64 12.99
CA ALA A 48 4.14 -11.20 12.13
C ALA A 48 3.97 -10.87 10.62
N ARG A 49 2.81 -10.30 10.25
CA ARG A 49 2.48 -9.86 8.88
C ARG A 49 2.41 -8.34 8.78
N THR A 50 2.77 -7.62 9.85
CA THR A 50 2.78 -6.16 9.87
C THR A 50 4.23 -5.69 9.92
N PHE A 51 4.66 -5.00 8.88
CA PHE A 51 6.00 -4.47 8.73
C PHE A 51 5.93 -2.96 8.92
N VAL A 52 6.45 -2.48 10.04
CA VAL A 52 6.47 -1.06 10.38
C VAL A 52 7.91 -0.56 10.32
N GLY A 53 8.14 0.48 9.52
CA GLY A 53 9.41 1.19 9.42
C GLY A 53 9.61 2.18 10.57
N THR A 54 10.50 3.12 10.33
CA THR A 54 10.89 4.21 11.20
C THR A 54 10.55 5.54 10.54
N SER A 55 10.91 6.68 11.13
CA SER A 55 10.70 7.97 10.45
C SER A 55 11.78 8.29 9.41
N GLY A 56 12.55 7.31 8.96
CA GLY A 56 13.67 7.46 8.03
C GLY A 56 13.65 6.36 6.98
N ASP A 57 14.63 6.37 6.08
CA ASP A 57 14.63 5.48 4.92
C ASP A 57 14.79 4.00 5.33
N ASP A 58 13.76 3.20 5.09
CA ASP A 58 13.72 1.78 5.41
C ASP A 58 13.61 0.88 4.17
N THR A 59 14.01 -0.38 4.34
CA THR A 59 13.78 -1.44 3.36
C THR A 59 13.02 -2.57 4.03
N LEU A 60 11.71 -2.61 3.81
CA LEU A 60 10.81 -3.59 4.41
C LEU A 60 10.64 -4.79 3.48
N ASN A 61 10.81 -5.98 4.03
CA ASN A 61 10.76 -7.23 3.28
C ASN A 61 9.66 -8.12 3.84
N GLY A 62 8.56 -8.25 3.09
CA GLY A 62 7.44 -9.09 3.43
C GLY A 62 7.71 -10.58 3.30
N THR A 63 6.60 -11.30 3.25
CA THR A 63 6.51 -12.76 3.21
C THR A 63 5.87 -13.22 1.91
N THR A 64 5.50 -14.49 1.79
CA THR A 64 4.70 -14.94 0.65
C THR A 64 3.20 -14.85 0.91
N GLY A 65 2.80 -14.48 2.13
CA GLY A 65 1.42 -14.31 2.54
C GLY A 65 0.97 -12.85 2.37
N ASN A 66 -0.23 -12.54 2.86
CA ASN A 66 -0.74 -11.17 2.86
C ASN A 66 -0.10 -10.41 4.02
N ASP A 67 0.59 -9.33 3.69
CA ASP A 67 1.30 -8.46 4.61
C ASP A 67 0.72 -7.03 4.60
N VAL A 68 0.99 -6.29 5.67
CA VAL A 68 0.66 -4.87 5.83
C VAL A 68 1.95 -4.12 6.05
N PHE A 69 2.20 -3.09 5.25
CA PHE A 69 3.37 -2.25 5.34
C PHE A 69 2.99 -0.83 5.72
N ASP A 70 3.81 -0.24 6.58
CA ASP A 70 3.74 1.16 6.97
C ASP A 70 5.16 1.66 7.26
N GLY A 71 5.72 2.37 6.28
CA GLY A 71 7.06 2.93 6.37
C GLY A 71 7.25 3.94 7.49
N LYS A 72 6.19 4.56 8.06
CA LYS A 72 6.25 5.64 9.07
C LYS A 72 6.97 6.93 8.64
N GLY A 73 7.44 7.00 7.41
CA GLY A 73 7.90 8.20 6.73
C GLY A 73 9.37 8.09 6.30
N GLY A 74 9.76 8.80 5.24
CA GLY A 74 11.10 8.70 4.70
C GLY A 74 11.05 8.35 3.21
N SER A 75 12.13 7.77 2.68
CA SER A 75 12.17 7.17 1.36
C SER A 75 12.28 5.65 1.48
N ASP A 76 11.15 4.97 1.44
CA ASP A 76 11.03 3.55 1.75
C ASP A 76 10.95 2.67 0.51
N ILE A 77 11.45 1.43 0.64
CA ILE A 77 11.25 0.36 -0.34
C ILE A 77 10.56 -0.82 0.34
N GLU A 78 9.38 -1.18 -0.15
CA GLU A 78 8.54 -2.23 0.42
C GLU A 78 8.38 -3.39 -0.58
N TYR A 79 8.88 -4.56 -0.20
CA TYR A 79 8.83 -5.79 -1.01
C TYR A 79 7.72 -6.72 -0.52
N GLY A 80 6.63 -6.85 -1.28
CA GLY A 80 5.50 -7.73 -0.98
C GLY A 80 5.86 -9.21 -1.05
N ARG A 81 6.58 -9.63 -2.10
CA ARG A 81 7.08 -11.01 -2.33
C ARG A 81 5.99 -12.09 -2.51
N GLY A 82 4.72 -11.73 -2.57
CA GLY A 82 3.64 -12.69 -2.75
C GLY A 82 2.32 -12.09 -2.31
N GLY A 83 1.37 -12.94 -1.93
CA GLY A 83 0.15 -12.50 -1.25
C GLY A 83 -0.69 -11.42 -1.94
N SER A 84 -1.59 -10.85 -1.14
CA SER A 84 -2.33 -9.64 -1.41
C SER A 84 -2.02 -8.65 -0.30
N ASP A 85 -0.99 -7.84 -0.51
CA ASP A 85 -0.42 -6.96 0.52
C ASP A 85 -1.10 -5.59 0.56
N THR A 86 -1.01 -4.90 1.69
CA THR A 86 -1.47 -3.51 1.83
C THR A 86 -0.28 -2.61 2.12
N TYR A 87 -0.06 -1.61 1.27
CA TYR A 87 1.00 -0.62 1.42
C TYR A 87 0.38 0.70 1.87
N THR A 88 0.82 1.25 2.99
CA THR A 88 0.20 2.42 3.62
C THR A 88 0.96 3.70 3.27
N VAL A 89 0.23 4.73 2.86
CA VAL A 89 0.76 6.08 2.61
C VAL A 89 -0.04 7.07 3.43
N ASP A 90 0.65 7.78 4.31
CA ASP A 90 0.07 8.90 5.05
C ASP A 90 0.44 10.22 4.37
N ALA A 91 -0.36 11.27 4.60
CA ALA A 91 0.00 12.61 4.14
C ALA A 91 1.35 13.04 4.75
N GLY A 92 2.36 13.24 3.90
CA GLY A 92 3.70 13.61 4.34
C GLY A 92 4.63 12.44 4.66
N SER A 93 4.28 11.20 4.33
CA SER A 93 5.15 10.04 4.52
C SER A 93 6.37 10.02 3.58
N GLY A 94 6.45 10.94 2.61
CA GLY A 94 7.60 11.02 1.71
C GLY A 94 7.46 10.08 0.50
N LEU A 95 8.54 9.38 0.15
CA LEU A 95 8.61 8.61 -1.07
C LEU A 95 8.51 7.12 -0.78
N LEU A 96 7.51 6.45 -1.34
CA LEU A 96 7.36 5.01 -1.23
C LEU A 96 7.66 4.36 -2.58
N THR A 97 8.51 3.33 -2.59
CA THR A 97 8.68 2.41 -3.72
C THR A 97 8.11 1.04 -3.35
N VAL A 98 7.10 0.61 -4.08
CA VAL A 98 6.46 -0.70 -3.91
C VAL A 98 6.97 -1.69 -4.96
N VAL A 99 7.47 -2.83 -4.48
CA VAL A 99 7.79 -4.02 -5.26
C VAL A 99 6.82 -5.12 -4.85
N ASN A 100 5.63 -5.11 -5.45
CA ASN A 100 4.48 -5.90 -5.00
C ASN A 100 4.64 -7.42 -5.19
N GLY A 101 4.15 -7.94 -6.30
CA GLY A 101 3.94 -9.37 -6.46
C GLY A 101 5.19 -10.16 -6.85
N SER A 102 5.06 -11.47 -6.72
CA SER A 102 5.98 -12.47 -7.26
C SER A 102 5.51 -12.93 -8.64
N SER A 103 6.42 -13.36 -9.51
CA SER A 103 6.06 -13.98 -10.81
C SER A 103 5.23 -15.26 -10.68
N SER A 104 5.11 -15.82 -9.48
CA SER A 104 4.16 -16.92 -9.17
C SER A 104 2.70 -16.44 -9.12
N ASN A 105 2.48 -15.15 -8.90
CA ASN A 105 1.17 -14.53 -8.99
C ASN A 105 0.92 -14.24 -10.47
N ASN A 106 -0.24 -14.61 -11.01
CA ASN A 106 -0.56 -14.39 -12.44
C ASN A 106 -1.47 -13.17 -12.65
N THR A 107 -1.88 -12.49 -11.58
CA THR A 107 -2.88 -11.43 -11.56
C THR A 107 -2.46 -10.30 -10.63
N ALA A 108 -3.10 -9.14 -10.78
CA ALA A 108 -2.98 -8.05 -9.83
C ALA A 108 -3.49 -8.49 -8.45
N ALA A 109 -2.84 -8.05 -7.39
CA ALA A 109 -3.19 -8.35 -6.00
C ALA A 109 -2.66 -7.26 -5.08
N GLY A 110 -3.26 -7.10 -3.91
CA GLY A 110 -2.88 -6.07 -2.95
C GLY A 110 -3.52 -4.71 -3.21
N ASN A 111 -3.23 -3.78 -2.30
CA ASN A 111 -3.88 -2.49 -2.16
C ASN A 111 -2.84 -1.41 -1.79
N LEU A 112 -2.97 -0.23 -2.38
CA LEU A 112 -2.34 0.99 -1.86
C LEU A 112 -3.38 1.72 -1.00
N LEU A 113 -3.17 1.73 0.32
CA LEU A 113 -4.03 2.45 1.25
C LEU A 113 -3.45 3.85 1.50
N ILE A 114 -4.23 4.87 1.19
CA ILE A 114 -3.84 6.26 1.38
C ILE A 114 -4.75 6.90 2.43
N ASN A 115 -4.17 7.30 3.56
CA ASN A 115 -4.95 7.79 4.69
C ASN A 115 -5.17 9.31 4.63
N ASP A 116 -6.29 9.73 5.23
CA ASP A 116 -6.70 11.11 5.46
C ASP A 116 -6.78 11.98 4.19
N LEU A 117 -7.09 11.37 3.04
CA LEU A 117 -7.20 12.03 1.74
C LEU A 117 -8.50 11.65 1.01
N ASN A 118 -8.89 12.49 0.06
CA ASN A 118 -9.97 12.23 -0.88
C ASN A 118 -9.42 11.83 -2.25
N PRO A 119 -10.23 11.20 -3.12
CA PRO A 119 -9.81 10.87 -4.49
C PRO A 119 -9.28 12.04 -5.31
N ASP A 120 -9.82 13.25 -5.10
CA ASP A 120 -9.43 14.47 -5.81
C ASP A 120 -8.13 15.10 -5.28
N ASN A 121 -7.52 14.53 -4.23
CA ASN A 121 -6.16 14.86 -3.77
C ASN A 121 -5.07 14.02 -4.45
N LEU A 122 -5.42 13.09 -5.34
CA LEU A 122 -4.47 12.14 -5.92
C LEU A 122 -4.22 12.40 -7.39
N TRP A 123 -2.95 12.28 -7.80
CA TRP A 123 -2.55 12.34 -9.19
C TRP A 123 -1.81 11.07 -9.61
N LEU A 124 -2.41 10.31 -10.52
CA LEU A 124 -1.88 9.06 -11.04
C LEU A 124 -1.22 9.31 -12.40
N LYS A 125 0.01 8.84 -12.58
CA LYS A 125 0.74 8.98 -13.85
C LYS A 125 1.63 7.78 -14.11
N GLN A 126 1.78 7.47 -15.40
CA GLN A 126 2.77 6.50 -15.86
C GLN A 126 4.14 7.16 -15.95
N VAL A 127 5.15 6.56 -15.32
CA VAL A 127 6.56 6.97 -15.42
C VAL A 127 7.36 5.76 -15.90
N GLY A 128 7.70 5.73 -17.19
CA GLY A 128 8.31 4.54 -17.79
C GLY A 128 7.38 3.32 -17.69
N SER A 129 7.83 2.26 -17.01
CA SER A 129 7.05 1.05 -16.73
C SER A 129 6.20 1.11 -15.46
N ASP A 130 6.32 2.19 -14.68
CA ASP A 130 5.84 2.25 -13.31
C ASP A 130 4.59 3.13 -13.21
N LEU A 131 3.75 2.84 -12.22
CA LEU A 131 2.66 3.72 -11.81
C LEU A 131 3.16 4.59 -10.65
N GLN A 132 3.11 5.91 -10.82
CA GLN A 132 3.32 6.86 -9.72
C GLN A 132 1.96 7.44 -9.29
N VAL A 133 1.72 7.44 -7.99
CA VAL A 133 0.56 8.06 -7.32
C VAL A 133 1.09 9.19 -6.45
N ASP A 134 0.88 10.43 -6.86
CA ASP A 134 1.28 11.61 -6.11
C ASP A 134 0.14 12.06 -5.18
N VAL A 135 0.49 12.48 -3.97
CA VAL A 135 -0.38 13.30 -3.13
C VAL A 135 -0.22 14.75 -3.59
N MET A 136 -1.27 15.28 -4.21
CA MET A 136 -1.25 16.58 -4.86
C MET A 136 -0.89 17.71 -3.88
N GLY A 137 -0.07 18.66 -4.34
CA GLY A 137 0.42 19.77 -3.54
C GLY A 137 1.52 19.42 -2.54
N SER A 138 2.12 18.22 -2.65
CA SER A 138 3.20 17.76 -1.79
C SER A 138 4.28 17.00 -2.57
N ASN A 139 5.35 16.62 -1.86
CA ASN A 139 6.38 15.69 -2.37
C ASN A 139 6.12 14.23 -1.98
N THR A 140 4.94 13.91 -1.43
CA THR A 140 4.59 12.53 -1.07
C THR A 140 4.13 11.79 -2.31
N SER A 141 4.70 10.62 -2.57
CA SER A 141 4.27 9.77 -3.67
C SER A 141 4.55 8.30 -3.41
N ALA A 142 3.74 7.43 -4.01
CA ALA A 142 4.01 6.01 -4.09
C ALA A 142 4.30 5.62 -5.54
N THR A 143 5.37 4.86 -5.76
CA THR A 143 5.75 4.32 -7.06
C THR A 143 5.63 2.81 -7.02
N ILE A 144 4.71 2.25 -7.81
CA ILE A 144 4.53 0.81 -7.98
C ILE A 144 5.34 0.37 -9.20
N GLN A 145 6.42 -0.36 -8.95
CA GLN A 145 7.33 -0.77 -10.00
C GLN A 145 6.68 -1.75 -10.98
N ASN A 146 7.00 -1.61 -12.27
CA ASN A 146 6.60 -2.51 -13.35
C ASN A 146 5.08 -2.66 -13.55
N TRP A 147 4.27 -1.71 -13.07
CA TRP A 147 2.81 -1.71 -13.24
C TRP A 147 2.37 -2.00 -14.68
N PHE A 148 2.99 -1.32 -15.65
CA PHE A 148 2.65 -1.42 -17.08
C PHE A 148 3.42 -2.52 -17.81
N SER A 149 4.22 -3.32 -17.10
CA SER A 149 5.02 -4.41 -17.69
C SER A 149 4.44 -5.78 -17.38
N ASN A 150 4.00 -6.03 -16.15
CA ASN A 150 3.53 -7.35 -15.73
C ASN A 150 2.28 -7.25 -14.85
N ALA A 151 1.29 -8.11 -15.12
CA ALA A 151 0.03 -8.11 -14.36
C ALA A 151 0.22 -8.34 -12.85
N TYR A 152 1.21 -9.14 -12.46
CA TYR A 152 1.51 -9.48 -11.07
C TYR A 152 2.22 -8.37 -10.29
N SER A 153 2.81 -7.40 -10.99
CA SER A 153 3.43 -6.24 -10.36
C SER A 153 2.39 -5.18 -9.99
N ARG A 154 1.17 -5.29 -10.51
CA ARG A 154 0.07 -4.36 -10.23
C ARG A 154 -0.59 -4.66 -8.88
N LEU A 155 -1.04 -3.60 -8.24
CA LEU A 155 -2.02 -3.67 -7.15
C LEU A 155 -3.41 -3.86 -7.76
N ALA A 156 -4.28 -4.57 -7.04
CA ALA A 156 -5.65 -4.77 -7.48
C ALA A 156 -6.52 -3.52 -7.25
N GLU A 157 -6.16 -2.72 -6.25
CA GLU A 157 -6.95 -1.60 -5.78
C GLU A 157 -6.05 -0.48 -5.25
N ILE A 158 -6.55 0.75 -5.32
CA ILE A 158 -6.06 1.88 -4.53
C ILE A 158 -7.26 2.36 -3.69
N THR A 159 -7.04 2.51 -2.40
CA THR A 159 -8.05 2.96 -1.46
C THR A 159 -7.63 4.26 -0.81
N VAL A 160 -8.62 5.11 -0.53
CA VAL A 160 -8.46 6.25 0.35
C VAL A 160 -9.37 6.09 1.56
N SER A 161 -8.88 6.52 2.73
CA SER A 161 -9.62 6.49 3.99
C SER A 161 -9.54 7.84 4.71
N GLY A 162 -10.41 8.08 5.69
CA GLY A 162 -10.31 9.24 6.60
C GLY A 162 -10.66 10.61 6.00
N GLY A 163 -10.73 10.74 4.68
CA GLY A 163 -11.18 11.94 3.98
C GLY A 163 -12.67 12.24 4.15
N THR A 164 -13.10 13.45 3.75
CA THR A 164 -14.50 13.88 3.79
C THR A 164 -15.41 13.08 2.85
N ALA A 165 -14.85 12.37 1.87
CA ALA A 165 -15.57 11.48 0.96
C ALA A 165 -15.91 10.10 1.59
N GLY A 166 -15.39 9.82 2.79
CA GLY A 166 -15.42 8.48 3.38
C GLY A 166 -14.41 7.54 2.74
N ASN A 167 -14.56 6.25 2.98
CA ASN A 167 -13.68 5.24 2.39
C ASN A 167 -14.06 5.03 0.93
N MET A 168 -13.11 5.27 0.03
CA MET A 168 -13.31 5.13 -1.42
C MET A 168 -12.26 4.19 -1.99
N ALA A 169 -12.59 3.56 -3.11
CA ALA A 169 -11.73 2.64 -3.84
C ALA A 169 -11.77 2.91 -5.35
N ILE A 170 -10.67 2.60 -6.02
CA ILE A 170 -10.56 2.46 -7.47
C ILE A 170 -9.81 1.15 -7.78
N ASP A 171 -10.34 0.36 -8.71
CA ASP A 171 -9.82 -0.98 -9.03
C ASP A 171 -9.45 -1.15 -10.52
N SER A 172 -10.29 -1.84 -11.27
CA SER A 172 -10.27 -2.05 -12.72
C SER A 172 -10.16 -0.77 -13.57
N GLN A 173 -10.43 0.41 -13.00
CA GLN A 173 -10.44 1.70 -13.68
C GLN A 173 -9.17 2.53 -13.43
N ILE A 174 -8.16 2.01 -12.72
CA ILE A 174 -6.90 2.73 -12.47
C ILE A 174 -6.25 3.21 -13.78
N ASP A 175 -6.14 2.34 -14.79
CA ASP A 175 -5.52 2.69 -16.07
C ASP A 175 -6.34 3.75 -16.84
N GLN A 176 -7.67 3.78 -16.68
CA GLN A 176 -8.53 4.83 -17.24
C GLN A 176 -8.23 6.19 -16.61
N LEU A 177 -8.06 6.23 -15.28
CA LEU A 177 -7.74 7.47 -14.58
C LEU A 177 -6.34 8.00 -14.97
N VAL A 178 -5.35 7.11 -15.09
CA VAL A 178 -4.01 7.44 -15.59
C VAL A 178 -4.08 8.10 -16.98
N GLN A 179 -4.88 7.54 -17.89
CA GLN A 179 -5.05 8.11 -19.24
C GLN A 179 -5.73 9.48 -19.24
N ALA A 180 -6.75 9.68 -18.39
CA ALA A 180 -7.43 10.95 -18.25
C ALA A 180 -6.48 12.04 -17.72
N MET A 181 -5.70 11.72 -16.69
CA MET A 181 -4.69 12.61 -16.11
C MET A 181 -3.56 12.92 -17.08
N ALA A 182 -3.07 11.93 -17.84
CA ALA A 182 -2.09 12.15 -18.89
C ALA A 182 -2.60 13.10 -19.98
N THR A 183 -3.86 12.93 -20.40
CA THR A 183 -4.53 13.81 -21.38
C THR A 183 -4.65 15.23 -20.85
N PHE A 184 -5.03 15.40 -19.58
CA PHE A 184 -5.09 16.71 -18.94
C PHE A 184 -3.71 17.40 -18.93
N SER A 185 -2.66 16.70 -18.47
CA SER A 185 -1.30 17.27 -18.44
C SER A 185 -0.79 17.65 -19.83
N ALA A 186 -1.09 16.86 -20.86
CA ALA A 186 -0.70 17.17 -22.23
C ALA A 186 -1.35 18.46 -22.76
N ASN A 187 -2.58 18.76 -22.33
CA ASN A 187 -3.31 19.97 -22.71
C ASN A 187 -3.02 21.18 -21.82
N ASN A 188 -2.39 20.98 -20.66
CA ASN A 188 -2.09 22.02 -19.68
C ASN A 188 -0.57 22.08 -19.43
N SER A 189 0.17 22.54 -20.43
CA SER A 189 1.63 22.67 -20.34
C SER A 189 2.04 23.52 -19.14
N GLY A 190 2.87 22.97 -18.25
CA GLY A 190 3.31 23.64 -17.02
C GLY A 190 2.47 23.35 -15.79
N PHE A 191 1.39 22.57 -15.92
CA PHE A 191 0.74 21.97 -14.75
C PHE A 191 1.71 21.05 -14.01
N ASP A 192 1.79 21.24 -12.71
CA ASP A 192 2.61 20.44 -11.81
C ASP A 192 1.75 19.97 -10.63
N PRO A 193 1.44 18.65 -10.53
CA PRO A 193 0.62 18.12 -9.45
C PRO A 193 1.32 18.18 -8.08
N THR A 194 2.65 18.32 -8.03
CA THR A 194 3.42 18.40 -6.78
C THR A 194 3.49 19.82 -6.21
N SER A 195 3.17 20.82 -7.02
CA SER A 195 3.12 22.22 -6.59
C SER A 195 2.03 22.44 -5.55
N SER A 196 2.38 23.03 -4.40
CA SER A 196 1.44 23.37 -3.33
C SER A 196 0.30 24.31 -3.75
N ALA A 197 0.40 24.91 -4.95
CA ALA A 197 -0.69 25.68 -5.56
C ALA A 197 -1.82 24.80 -6.12
N ASN A 198 -1.57 23.50 -6.31
CA ASN A 198 -2.48 22.51 -6.88
C ASN A 198 -2.74 21.35 -5.89
N PRO A 199 -3.36 21.59 -4.71
CA PRO A 199 -3.58 20.54 -3.70
C PRO A 199 -4.73 19.58 -4.04
N THR A 200 -5.57 19.94 -5.02
CA THR A 200 -6.73 19.15 -5.47
C THR A 200 -6.97 19.33 -6.96
N ILE A 201 -7.71 18.40 -7.56
CA ILE A 201 -8.22 18.49 -8.93
C ILE A 201 -9.39 19.47 -8.99
N THR A 202 -9.21 20.58 -9.70
CA THR A 202 -10.25 21.62 -9.86
C THR A 202 -10.89 21.67 -11.24
N ASP A 203 -10.30 21.02 -12.25
CA ASP A 203 -10.91 20.94 -13.58
C ASP A 203 -12.17 20.08 -13.54
N SER A 204 -13.30 20.64 -14.01
CA SER A 204 -14.61 19.99 -13.87
C SER A 204 -14.74 18.70 -14.69
N THR A 205 -14.04 18.60 -15.82
CA THR A 205 -14.10 17.42 -16.68
C THR A 205 -13.28 16.27 -16.07
N LEU A 206 -12.09 16.59 -15.58
CA LEU A 206 -11.24 15.63 -14.90
C LEU A 206 -11.88 15.18 -13.57
N LEU A 207 -12.44 16.10 -12.79
CA LEU A 207 -13.12 15.79 -11.54
C LEU A 207 -14.36 14.90 -11.76
N ALA A 208 -15.13 15.11 -12.83
CA ALA A 208 -16.21 14.20 -13.21
C ALA A 208 -15.70 12.79 -13.53
N THR A 209 -14.53 12.68 -14.14
CA THR A 209 -13.88 11.39 -14.42
C THR A 209 -13.48 10.71 -13.11
N VAL A 210 -12.78 11.43 -12.20
CA VAL A 210 -12.42 10.94 -10.86
C VAL A 210 -13.65 10.40 -10.13
N ASN A 211 -14.72 11.19 -10.04
CA ASN A 211 -15.94 10.78 -9.35
C ASN A 211 -16.66 9.58 -9.98
N SER A 212 -16.39 9.27 -11.26
CA SER A 212 -17.00 8.13 -11.96
C SER A 212 -16.23 6.82 -11.81
N VAL A 213 -14.93 6.89 -11.49
CA VAL A 213 -14.05 5.72 -11.36
C VAL A 213 -13.81 5.32 -9.91
N TRP A 214 -14.03 6.25 -8.98
CA TRP A 214 -13.98 5.96 -7.56
C TRP A 214 -15.36 5.56 -7.04
N HIS A 215 -15.43 4.51 -6.24
CA HIS A 215 -16.66 4.04 -5.60
C HIS A 215 -16.48 3.90 -4.09
N GLN A 216 -17.59 3.84 -3.34
CA GLN A 216 -17.55 3.60 -1.90
C GLN A 216 -16.92 2.23 -1.63
N ASN A 217 -15.98 2.18 -0.68
CA ASN A 217 -15.39 0.95 -0.20
C ASN A 217 -16.13 0.52 1.08
N PRO A 218 -16.92 -0.57 1.05
CA PRO A 218 -17.80 -0.96 2.15
C PRO A 218 -17.11 -1.37 3.45
#